data_AF-A0AB34K869-F1
#
_entry.id   AF-A0AB34K869-F1
#
_cell.length_a   1.000
_cell.length_b   1.000
_cell.length_c   1.000
_cell.angle_alpha   90.00
_cell.angle_beta   90.00
_cell.angle_gamma   90.00
#
_symmetry.space_group_name_H-M   'P 1'
#
loop_
_entity.id
_entity.type
_entity.pdbx_description
1 polymer ?
#
loop_
_entity_poly.entity_id
_entity_poly.type
_entity_poly.pdbx_seq_one_letter_code
_entity_poly.pdbx_strand_id
1 'polypeptide(L)'
;MSPWHAAARRNSTAEIKQLIASHRGTMLHQRDLSVCLSCPSRSADHGVHWGSCSRCGCANYGSRWNGNTALHDASAAGHVEAAALLLECGAHVDATNKHGRTPLDVARGEAVAALLRAHGGVRGEELRAARGGGEGAAPSPRARPAVSSLNAATLSGAIDVVAVRWPDGEVRSSALHVRFGKLLAPFAKGRRVTVHINSMPCAIALELGQEGDASYRPTAAELAALGLRLGINHVEYRCDGRPVVARLYLLECHEKVIISDIDGTITRYDLLGHVPVAVARLARINQFHRGVCAFFERCASNGYHLLYLTARPAGMAARTLELLASAHEDGHRLPRGPLILSPSRTFEALDRELVRKIPHLFKISALSDIRSLWPETQNPFSGTVVKLDSESSQEPFASYADLLPRVDLFFPPIQPAQASK
;
A
#
# COMPACT_ATOMS: atom_id res chain seq x y z
N MET A 1 19.57 20.55 -18.37
CA MET A 1 19.09 19.98 -17.08
C MET A 1 18.18 18.80 -17.44
N SER A 2 18.26 17.66 -16.75
CA SER A 2 17.41 16.50 -17.09
C SER A 2 15.93 16.81 -16.78
N PRO A 3 14.97 16.26 -17.55
CA PRO A 3 13.54 16.44 -17.29
C PRO A 3 13.14 16.04 -15.86
N TRP A 4 13.79 15.03 -15.28
CA TRP A 4 13.56 14.60 -13.90
C TRP A 4 13.91 15.68 -12.88
N HIS A 5 15.04 16.38 -13.03
CA HIS A 5 15.41 17.49 -12.16
C HIS A 5 14.49 18.69 -12.33
N ALA A 6 14.07 18.98 -13.57
CA ALA A 6 13.14 20.07 -13.86
C ALA A 6 11.76 19.84 -13.22
N ALA A 7 11.24 18.62 -13.32
CA ALA A 7 9.97 18.24 -12.72
C ALA A 7 10.05 18.22 -11.19
N ALA A 8 11.15 17.66 -10.64
CA ALA A 8 11.43 17.63 -9.20
C ALA A 8 11.49 19.03 -8.57
N ARG A 9 12.17 19.99 -9.22
CA ARG A 9 12.28 21.39 -8.74
C ARG A 9 10.99 22.19 -8.83
N ARG A 10 10.05 21.78 -9.69
CA ARG A 10 8.75 22.45 -9.88
C ARG A 10 7.62 21.80 -9.10
N ASN A 11 7.93 20.79 -8.29
CA ASN A 11 6.94 19.91 -7.64
C ASN A 11 5.91 19.32 -8.63
N SER A 12 6.28 19.11 -9.90
CA SER A 12 5.35 18.70 -10.94
C SER A 12 5.17 17.19 -10.95
N THR A 13 4.24 16.69 -10.14
CA THR A 13 3.92 15.25 -10.06
C THR A 13 3.38 14.70 -11.37
N ALA A 14 2.64 15.50 -12.16
CA ALA A 14 2.14 15.11 -13.48
C ALA A 14 3.28 14.86 -14.48
N GLU A 15 4.29 15.73 -14.53
CA GLU A 15 5.46 15.53 -15.37
C GLU A 15 6.29 14.33 -14.91
N ILE A 16 6.46 14.14 -13.60
CA ILE A 16 7.14 12.95 -13.07
C ILE A 16 6.39 11.68 -13.52
N LYS A 17 5.05 11.65 -13.42
CA LYS A 17 4.20 10.55 -13.94
C LYS A 17 4.38 10.33 -15.44
N GLN A 18 4.42 11.40 -16.24
CA GLN A 18 4.67 11.30 -17.69
C GLN A 18 6.07 10.78 -18.00
N LEU A 19 7.09 11.18 -17.23
CA LEU A 19 8.46 10.68 -17.37
C LEU A 19 8.55 9.20 -17.05
N ILE A 20 7.87 8.74 -16.00
CA ILE A 20 7.72 7.31 -15.68
C ILE A 20 7.08 6.56 -16.85
N ALA A 21 5.99 7.10 -17.40
CA ALA A 21 5.25 6.46 -18.48
C ALA A 21 6.04 6.40 -19.80
N SER A 22 6.90 7.38 -20.06
CA SER A 22 7.68 7.51 -21.30
C SER A 22 9.04 6.78 -21.24
N HIS A 23 9.65 6.63 -20.07
CA HIS A 23 11.01 6.07 -19.92
C HIS A 23 10.95 4.61 -19.45
N ARG A 24 10.85 3.68 -20.42
CA ARG A 24 10.93 2.22 -20.23
C ARG A 24 12.11 1.80 -19.33
N GLY A 25 11.86 1.49 -18.06
CA GLY A 25 12.52 0.35 -17.36
C GLY A 25 13.85 0.61 -16.66
N THR A 26 14.06 1.79 -16.12
CA THR A 26 15.34 2.17 -15.52
C THR A 26 15.38 2.07 -14.01
N MET A 27 14.69 1.14 -13.34
CA MET A 27 14.64 1.14 -11.86
C MET A 27 14.63 -0.29 -11.28
N LEU A 28 15.82 -0.84 -11.02
CA LEU A 28 16.05 -1.89 -10.03
C LEU A 28 17.03 -1.33 -9.00
N HIS A 29 16.64 -1.27 -7.74
CA HIS A 29 17.61 -1.12 -6.65
C HIS A 29 17.33 -2.11 -5.52
N GLN A 30 18.26 -3.04 -5.34
CA GLN A 30 18.53 -3.71 -4.06
C GLN A 30 19.64 -2.94 -3.35
N ARG A 31 19.60 -2.91 -2.01
CA ARG A 31 20.67 -2.30 -1.17
C ARG A 31 22.09 -2.73 -1.54
N ASP A 32 22.23 -3.91 -2.15
CA ASP A 32 23.53 -4.52 -2.47
C ASP A 32 23.76 -4.73 -3.98
N LEU A 33 22.78 -4.45 -4.85
CA LEU A 33 22.88 -4.63 -6.32
C LEU A 33 22.06 -3.54 -7.05
N SER A 34 22.77 -2.59 -7.66
CA SER A 34 22.18 -1.51 -8.46
C SER A 34 22.30 -1.83 -9.95
N VAL A 35 21.20 -2.20 -10.63
CA VAL A 35 21.24 -2.47 -12.08
C VAL A 35 20.27 -1.54 -12.80
N CYS A 36 20.82 -0.58 -13.53
CA CYS A 36 20.05 0.12 -14.57
C CYS A 36 20.00 -0.82 -15.78
N LEU A 37 18.82 -1.38 -16.10
CA LEU A 37 18.63 -2.35 -17.19
C LEU A 37 19.03 -1.83 -18.58
N SER A 38 19.21 -0.51 -18.74
CA SER A 38 19.65 0.14 -19.99
C SER A 38 21.11 0.59 -19.97
N CYS A 39 21.87 0.29 -18.91
CA CYS A 39 23.27 0.67 -18.80
C CYS A 39 24.19 -0.51 -19.18
N PRO A 40 25.04 -0.37 -20.21
CA PRO A 40 25.92 -1.46 -20.66
C PRO A 40 27.08 -1.78 -19.69
N SER A 41 27.37 -0.92 -18.70
CA SER A 41 28.41 -1.18 -17.71
C SER A 41 27.82 -1.85 -16.45
N ARG A 42 27.86 -3.18 -16.44
CA ARG A 42 27.50 -4.02 -15.29
C ARG A 42 28.69 -4.04 -14.32
N SER A 43 28.62 -3.35 -13.18
CA SER A 43 29.59 -3.54 -12.09
C SER A 43 28.90 -3.51 -10.73
N ALA A 44 29.39 -4.34 -9.82
CA ALA A 44 28.84 -4.62 -8.50
C ALA A 44 29.30 -3.61 -7.41
N ASP A 45 29.63 -2.37 -7.80
CA ASP A 45 30.32 -1.43 -6.91
C ASP A 45 29.43 -0.32 -6.34
N HIS A 46 29.54 -0.20 -5.01
CA HIS A 46 28.67 0.52 -4.08
C HIS A 46 28.95 2.03 -3.99
N GLY A 47 28.60 2.82 -5.01
CA GLY A 47 28.55 4.30 -4.84
C GLY A 47 29.32 5.15 -5.86
N VAL A 48 30.06 4.56 -6.80
CA VAL A 48 31.01 5.30 -7.64
C VAL A 48 30.57 5.50 -9.12
N HIS A 49 29.60 4.74 -9.66
CA HIS A 49 29.30 4.75 -11.11
C HIS A 49 28.21 5.73 -11.63
N TRP A 50 27.48 6.45 -10.78
CA TRP A 50 26.42 7.38 -11.20
C TRP A 50 26.93 8.51 -12.10
N GLY A 51 28.23 8.84 -12.01
CA GLY A 51 28.90 9.79 -12.90
C GLY A 51 29.08 9.30 -14.35
N SER A 52 29.01 7.98 -14.59
CA SER A 52 29.25 7.36 -15.90
C SER A 52 27.97 6.94 -16.64
N CYS A 53 26.77 7.18 -16.09
CA CYS A 53 25.52 7.09 -16.86
C CYS A 53 25.47 8.27 -17.85
N SER A 54 26.26 8.19 -18.92
CA SER A 54 26.40 9.24 -19.92
C SER A 54 25.19 9.35 -20.85
N ARG A 55 24.17 8.47 -20.71
CA ARG A 55 23.04 8.40 -21.66
C ARG A 55 21.66 7.98 -21.13
N CYS A 56 21.40 7.88 -19.82
CA CYS A 56 20.13 7.33 -19.32
C CYS A 56 19.24 8.36 -18.60
N GLY A 57 18.02 8.58 -19.11
CA GLY A 57 16.98 9.38 -18.45
C GLY A 57 16.37 8.71 -17.21
N CYS A 58 17.19 8.37 -16.21
CA CYS A 58 16.76 7.77 -14.94
C CYS A 58 16.68 8.80 -13.79
N ALA A 59 15.79 8.55 -12.82
CA ALA A 59 15.58 9.43 -11.66
C ALA A 59 16.81 9.53 -10.72
N ASN A 60 17.66 8.50 -10.73
CA ASN A 60 18.92 8.43 -9.96
C ASN A 60 20.10 9.11 -10.66
N TYR A 61 19.89 9.72 -11.82
CA TYR A 61 20.95 10.44 -12.52
C TYR A 61 21.44 11.63 -11.68
N GLY A 62 22.73 11.62 -11.31
CA GLY A 62 23.39 12.76 -10.71
C GLY A 62 23.59 13.86 -11.75
N SER A 63 23.22 15.09 -11.43
CA SER A 63 23.41 16.23 -12.33
C SER A 63 24.90 16.36 -12.68
N ARG A 64 25.22 16.75 -13.93
CA ARG A 64 26.61 16.86 -14.40
C ARG A 64 27.47 17.80 -13.56
N TRP A 65 26.87 18.79 -12.93
CA TRP A 65 27.59 19.87 -12.25
C TRP A 65 27.92 19.50 -10.80
N ASN A 66 26.94 19.03 -10.03
CA ASN A 66 27.09 18.79 -8.59
C ASN A 66 26.77 17.34 -8.15
N GLY A 67 26.34 16.47 -9.06
CA GLY A 67 25.95 15.09 -8.75
C GLY A 67 24.60 14.93 -8.05
N ASN A 68 23.81 16.00 -7.90
CA ASN A 68 22.46 15.89 -7.30
C ASN A 68 21.57 14.97 -8.13
N THR A 69 20.91 14.02 -7.50
CA THR A 69 19.80 13.26 -8.12
C THR A 69 18.52 14.11 -8.14
N ALA A 70 17.49 13.67 -8.87
CA ALA A 70 16.19 14.33 -8.84
C ALA A 70 15.62 14.39 -7.40
N LEU A 71 15.91 13.37 -6.58
CA LEU A 71 15.51 13.34 -5.18
C LEU A 71 16.24 14.40 -4.34
N HIS A 72 17.51 14.70 -4.61
CA HIS A 72 18.20 15.83 -3.95
C HIS A 72 17.54 17.16 -4.28
N ASP A 73 17.17 17.36 -5.54
CA ASP A 73 16.57 18.61 -5.99
C ASP A 73 15.15 18.80 -5.40
N ALA A 74 14.33 17.75 -5.36
CA ALA A 74 13.05 17.77 -4.66
C ALA A 74 13.24 18.02 -3.16
N SER A 75 14.25 17.38 -2.56
CA SER A 75 14.50 17.50 -1.12
C SER A 75 14.97 18.90 -0.74
N ALA A 76 15.89 19.48 -1.51
CA ALA A 76 16.39 20.84 -1.30
C ALA A 76 15.32 21.92 -1.54
N ALA A 77 14.35 21.63 -2.43
CA ALA A 77 13.21 22.51 -2.67
C ALA A 77 12.09 22.35 -1.62
N GLY A 78 12.16 21.34 -0.75
CA GLY A 78 11.11 21.06 0.24
C GLY A 78 9.83 20.46 -0.37
N HIS A 79 9.93 19.87 -1.55
CA HIS A 79 8.80 19.34 -2.31
C HIS A 79 8.50 17.90 -1.91
N VAL A 80 7.61 17.76 -0.91
CA VAL A 80 7.24 16.48 -0.31
C VAL A 80 6.61 15.54 -1.34
N GLU A 81 5.73 16.05 -2.19
CA GLU A 81 5.00 15.24 -3.17
C GLU A 81 5.93 14.71 -4.27
N ALA A 82 6.79 15.56 -4.83
CA ALA A 82 7.81 15.13 -5.77
C ALA A 82 8.81 14.16 -5.13
N ALA A 83 9.26 14.41 -3.89
CA ALA A 83 10.20 13.52 -3.20
C ALA A 83 9.60 12.13 -2.93
N ALA A 84 8.32 12.07 -2.53
CA ALA A 84 7.60 10.83 -2.29
C ALA A 84 7.46 10.02 -3.58
N LEU A 85 7.00 10.66 -4.65
CA LEU A 85 6.84 10.01 -5.95
C LEU A 85 8.17 9.49 -6.51
N LEU A 86 9.27 10.22 -6.30
CA LEU A 86 10.62 9.76 -6.68
C LEU A 86 11.07 8.54 -5.86
N LEU A 87 10.83 8.52 -4.54
CA LEU A 87 11.15 7.37 -3.69
C LEU A 87 10.34 6.12 -4.07
N GLU A 88 9.06 6.29 -4.36
CA GLU A 88 8.16 5.22 -4.85
C GLU A 88 8.64 4.65 -6.18
N CYS A 89 9.23 5.49 -7.02
CA CYS A 89 9.88 5.06 -8.25
C CYS A 89 11.20 4.31 -8.01
N GLY A 90 11.69 4.21 -6.77
CA GLY A 90 12.99 3.60 -6.47
C GLY A 90 14.15 4.57 -6.64
N ALA A 91 13.91 5.87 -6.44
CA ALA A 91 15.02 6.80 -6.20
C ALA A 91 15.78 6.37 -4.95
N HIS A 92 17.11 6.33 -5.06
CA HIS A 92 17.97 5.86 -3.99
C HIS A 92 18.00 6.91 -2.86
N VAL A 93 17.41 6.55 -1.72
CA VAL A 93 17.21 7.45 -0.57
C VAL A 93 18.53 7.99 -0.01
N ASP A 94 19.61 7.20 -0.11
CA ASP A 94 20.94 7.50 0.41
C ASP A 94 21.95 7.90 -0.69
N ALA A 95 21.49 8.30 -1.88
CA ALA A 95 22.40 8.62 -2.98
C ALA A 95 23.29 9.80 -2.58
N THR A 96 24.60 9.75 -2.82
CA THR A 96 25.48 10.87 -2.48
C THR A 96 25.80 11.72 -3.70
N ASN A 97 25.67 13.04 -3.60
CA ASN A 97 26.14 13.97 -4.63
C ASN A 97 27.68 14.12 -4.62
N LYS A 98 28.26 14.97 -5.48
CA LYS A 98 29.74 15.17 -5.56
C LYS A 98 30.36 15.75 -4.28
N HIS A 99 29.54 16.31 -3.39
CA HIS A 99 29.97 16.79 -2.07
C HIS A 99 29.82 15.70 -0.99
N GLY A 100 29.41 14.50 -1.39
CA GLY A 100 29.12 13.37 -0.53
C GLY A 100 27.93 13.62 0.41
N ARG A 101 26.99 14.49 0.04
CA ARG A 101 25.75 14.77 0.78
C ARG A 101 24.63 13.89 0.24
N THR A 102 23.75 13.41 1.11
CA THR A 102 22.54 12.65 0.77
C THR A 102 21.33 13.58 0.54
N PRO A 103 20.20 13.08 -0.02
CA PRO A 103 18.94 13.83 -0.04
C PRO A 103 18.52 14.33 1.34
N LEU A 104 18.78 13.57 2.41
CA LEU A 104 18.45 13.96 3.78
C LEU A 104 19.33 15.13 4.27
N ASP A 105 20.59 15.18 3.84
CA ASP A 105 21.51 16.29 4.19
C ASP A 105 21.11 17.60 3.51
N VAL A 106 20.49 17.54 2.32
CA VAL A 106 20.03 18.72 1.58
C VAL A 106 18.55 19.03 1.82
N ALA A 107 17.83 18.20 2.58
CA ALA A 107 16.39 18.33 2.77
C ALA A 107 16.01 19.66 3.44
N ARG A 108 15.10 20.40 2.81
CA ARG A 108 14.52 21.64 3.36
C ARG A 108 13.14 21.35 3.93
N GLY A 109 13.00 21.53 5.24
CA GLY A 109 11.73 21.35 5.96
C GLY A 109 11.57 19.94 6.54
N GLU A 110 10.88 19.88 7.68
CA GLU A 110 10.79 18.66 8.48
C GLU A 110 9.93 17.57 7.81
N ALA A 111 8.96 17.95 6.97
CA ALA A 111 8.15 16.97 6.24
C ALA A 111 8.97 16.12 5.26
N VAL A 112 9.83 16.75 4.45
CA VAL A 112 10.72 16.01 3.54
C VAL A 112 11.74 15.18 4.33
N ALA A 113 12.30 15.74 5.40
CA ALA A 113 13.24 15.00 6.25
C ALA A 113 12.59 13.76 6.88
N ALA A 114 11.39 13.90 7.43
CA ALA A 114 10.61 12.80 7.99
C ALA A 114 10.24 11.75 6.93
N LEU A 115 9.90 12.17 5.70
CA LEU A 115 9.65 11.27 4.58
C LEU A 115 10.88 10.41 4.25
N LEU A 116 12.05 11.03 4.12
CA LEU A 116 13.30 10.35 3.81
C LEU A 116 13.69 9.38 4.92
N ARG A 117 13.58 9.79 6.20
CA ARG A 117 13.83 8.92 7.35
C ARG A 117 12.88 7.73 7.39
N ALA A 118 11.59 7.93 7.07
CA ALA A 118 10.60 6.85 7.01
C ALA A 118 10.93 5.83 5.90
N HIS A 119 11.64 6.25 4.85
CA HIS A 119 12.16 5.39 3.79
C HIS A 119 13.56 4.84 4.11
N GLY A 120 14.04 4.99 5.35
CA GLY A 120 15.32 4.47 5.82
C GLY A 120 16.53 5.34 5.46
N GLY A 121 16.29 6.59 5.03
CA GLY A 121 17.33 7.54 4.67
C GLY A 121 18.18 7.98 5.86
N VAL A 122 19.49 8.04 5.64
CA VAL A 122 20.48 8.46 6.63
C VAL A 122 21.31 9.65 6.13
N ARG A 123 22.00 10.31 7.06
CA ARG A 123 22.89 11.43 6.72
C ARG A 123 24.21 10.93 6.12
N GLY A 124 24.83 11.73 5.27
CA GLY A 124 26.09 11.37 4.63
C GLY A 124 27.23 11.10 5.62
N GLU A 125 27.23 11.79 6.76
CA GLU A 125 28.18 11.56 7.86
C GLU A 125 28.03 10.16 8.48
N GLU A 126 26.80 9.69 8.68
CA GLU A 126 26.50 8.37 9.22
C GLU A 126 26.91 7.25 8.24
N LEU A 127 26.68 7.46 6.93
CA LEU A 127 27.14 6.57 5.86
C LEU A 127 28.68 6.45 5.82
N ARG A 128 29.40 7.54 6.05
CA ARG A 128 30.88 7.54 6.09
C ARG A 128 31.41 6.85 7.32
N ALA A 129 30.79 7.09 8.49
CA ALA A 129 31.15 6.45 9.75
C ALA A 129 30.99 4.92 9.66
N ALA A 130 29.94 4.43 9.00
CA ALA A 130 29.73 2.99 8.77
C ALA A 130 30.77 2.34 7.84
N ARG A 131 31.42 3.11 6.97
CA ARG A 131 32.46 2.63 6.03
C ARG A 131 33.88 2.71 6.61
N GLY A 132 34.09 3.43 7.71
CA GLY A 132 35.41 3.69 8.31
C GLY A 132 35.83 2.71 9.43
N GLY A 133 35.01 1.71 9.77
CA GLY A 133 35.32 0.72 10.81
C GLY A 133 36.00 -0.53 10.23
N GLY A 134 37.33 -0.55 10.22
CA GLY A 134 38.12 -1.75 9.95
C GLY A 134 38.08 -2.76 11.12
N GLU A 135 38.19 -4.04 10.75
CA GLU A 135 38.33 -5.27 11.55
C GLU A 135 38.66 -5.13 13.05
N GLY A 136 37.76 -5.57 13.93
CA GLY A 136 38.04 -5.80 15.35
C GLY A 136 36.87 -5.56 16.30
N ALA A 137 36.38 -6.65 16.91
CA ALA A 137 35.42 -6.72 18.02
C ALA A 137 33.94 -6.36 17.74
N ALA A 138 33.09 -7.39 17.82
CA ALA A 138 31.64 -7.24 17.87
C ALA A 138 31.21 -6.42 19.11
N PRO A 139 30.36 -5.39 18.97
CA PRO A 139 29.81 -4.70 20.13
C PRO A 139 28.68 -5.55 20.74
N SER A 140 28.76 -5.77 22.05
CA SER A 140 27.71 -6.41 22.85
C SER A 140 26.40 -5.60 22.81
N PRO A 141 25.22 -6.23 22.80
CA PRO A 141 23.95 -5.52 22.80
C PRO A 141 23.68 -4.93 24.19
N ARG A 142 23.84 -3.62 24.36
CA ARG A 142 23.27 -2.93 25.51
C ARG A 142 21.77 -2.75 25.29
N ALA A 143 21.00 -3.39 26.15
CA ALA A 143 19.54 -3.34 26.19
C ALA A 143 19.02 -1.90 26.20
N ARG A 144 18.05 -1.62 25.33
CA ARG A 144 17.13 -0.50 25.45
C ARG A 144 15.74 -1.05 25.78
N PRO A 145 14.96 -0.35 26.62
CA PRO A 145 13.73 -0.86 27.18
C PRO A 145 12.66 -1.02 26.10
N ALA A 146 11.82 -2.03 26.27
CA ALA A 146 10.72 -2.39 25.39
C ALA A 146 9.63 -1.31 25.42
N VAL A 147 9.36 -0.67 24.27
CA VAL A 147 8.03 -0.44 23.65
C VAL A 147 8.28 0.15 22.26
N SER A 148 8.23 -0.69 21.21
CA SER A 148 7.86 -0.36 19.81
C SER A 148 8.19 -1.54 18.89
N SER A 149 7.57 -2.70 19.14
CA SER A 149 7.80 -3.90 18.34
C SER A 149 6.97 -3.87 17.05
N LEU A 150 7.44 -3.14 16.04
CA LEU A 150 7.14 -3.41 14.63
C LEU A 150 8.27 -2.77 13.82
N ASN A 151 9.19 -3.59 13.32
CA ASN A 151 10.20 -3.15 12.39
C ASN A 151 9.52 -2.49 11.18
N ALA A 152 9.72 -1.19 10.98
CA ALA A 152 9.19 -0.45 9.82
C ALA A 152 9.65 -1.03 8.45
N ALA A 153 10.62 -1.95 8.47
CA ALA A 153 11.17 -2.67 7.32
C ALA A 153 10.53 -4.04 7.01
N THR A 154 9.57 -4.52 7.82
CA THR A 154 8.85 -5.78 7.52
C THR A 154 7.61 -5.52 6.67
N LEU A 155 7.61 -5.98 5.41
CA LEU A 155 6.44 -6.06 4.53
C LEU A 155 5.55 -7.26 4.89
N SER A 156 5.26 -7.41 6.18
CA SER A 156 4.35 -8.44 6.69
C SER A 156 2.96 -7.85 6.84
N GLY A 157 1.96 -8.59 6.39
CA GLY A 157 0.58 -8.11 6.34
C GLY A 157 -0.34 -9.20 5.83
N ALA A 158 -1.64 -8.99 6.01
CA ALA A 158 -2.66 -9.96 5.64
C ALA A 158 -3.84 -9.23 4.99
N ILE A 159 -4.56 -9.95 4.13
CA ILE A 159 -5.79 -9.48 3.51
C ILE A 159 -6.93 -9.76 4.48
N ASP A 160 -7.85 -8.81 4.63
CA ASP A 160 -9.06 -9.07 5.40
C ASP A 160 -9.92 -10.13 4.69
N VAL A 161 -10.59 -10.97 5.48
CA VAL A 161 -11.43 -12.06 4.98
C VAL A 161 -12.88 -11.60 4.94
N VAL A 162 -13.56 -11.92 3.85
CA VAL A 162 -15.01 -11.76 3.73
C VAL A 162 -15.63 -13.15 3.86
N ALA A 163 -16.60 -13.28 4.75
CA ALA A 163 -17.40 -14.48 4.92
C ALA A 163 -18.88 -14.14 4.80
N VAL A 164 -19.66 -15.07 4.25
CA VAL A 164 -21.09 -14.89 3.99
C VAL A 164 -21.82 -16.10 4.54
N ARG A 165 -22.81 -15.83 5.39
CA ARG A 165 -23.75 -16.83 5.87
C ARG A 165 -24.95 -16.93 4.93
N TRP A 166 -25.21 -18.15 4.49
CA TRP A 166 -26.33 -18.51 3.64
C TRP A 166 -27.59 -18.79 4.46
N PRO A 167 -28.79 -18.81 3.85
CA PRO A 167 -30.05 -19.03 4.56
C PRO A 167 -30.15 -20.38 5.28
N ASP A 168 -29.44 -21.39 4.78
CA ASP A 168 -29.32 -22.73 5.39
C ASP A 168 -28.31 -22.80 6.55
N GLY A 169 -27.64 -21.68 6.85
CA GLY A 169 -26.61 -21.59 7.88
C GLY A 169 -25.20 -21.95 7.38
N GLU A 170 -25.04 -22.38 6.12
CA GLU A 170 -23.71 -22.61 5.55
C GLU A 170 -22.93 -21.29 5.50
N VAL A 171 -21.64 -21.33 5.82
CA VAL A 171 -20.75 -20.17 5.72
C VAL A 171 -19.73 -20.43 4.63
N ARG A 172 -19.55 -19.46 3.74
CA ARG A 172 -18.49 -19.43 2.73
C ARG A 172 -17.59 -18.25 2.99
N SER A 173 -16.29 -18.37 2.72
CA SER A 173 -15.36 -17.26 2.86
C SER A 173 -14.41 -17.12 1.68
N SER A 174 -13.88 -15.91 1.52
CA SER A 174 -12.65 -15.68 0.76
C SER A 174 -11.49 -16.45 1.42
N ALA A 175 -10.38 -16.58 0.69
CA ALA A 175 -9.20 -17.22 1.24
C ALA A 175 -8.62 -16.43 2.44
N LEU A 176 -8.12 -17.16 3.43
CA LEU A 176 -7.18 -16.65 4.42
C LEU A 176 -5.86 -16.39 3.69
N HIS A 177 -5.39 -15.14 3.67
CA HIS A 177 -4.16 -14.76 2.98
C HIS A 177 -3.27 -13.94 3.91
N VAL A 178 -2.03 -14.41 4.07
CA VAL A 178 -1.03 -13.76 4.90
C VAL A 178 0.33 -13.75 4.21
N ARG A 179 1.10 -12.72 4.54
CA ARG A 179 2.49 -12.58 4.16
C ARG A 179 3.36 -12.31 5.37
N PHE A 180 4.45 -13.06 5.47
CA PHE A 180 5.57 -12.82 6.35
C PHE A 180 6.80 -12.45 5.52
N GLY A 181 7.51 -11.39 5.91
CA GLY A 181 8.72 -11.02 5.17
C GLY A 181 9.26 -9.63 5.46
N LYS A 182 10.53 -9.46 5.09
CA LYS A 182 11.18 -8.17 4.93
C LYS A 182 11.15 -7.79 3.44
N LEU A 183 11.21 -6.49 3.16
CA LEU A 183 11.42 -6.00 1.80
C LEU A 183 12.67 -6.68 1.21
N LEU A 184 12.52 -7.37 0.07
CA LEU A 184 13.61 -7.96 -0.73
C LEU A 184 14.44 -9.09 -0.09
N ALA A 185 14.00 -9.68 1.04
CA ALA A 185 14.63 -10.89 1.59
C ALA A 185 13.86 -12.16 1.18
N PRO A 186 14.55 -13.24 0.76
CA PRO A 186 13.92 -14.55 0.60
C PRO A 186 13.45 -15.06 1.97
N PHE A 187 12.29 -15.70 1.99
CA PHE A 187 11.80 -16.39 3.20
C PHE A 187 12.18 -17.86 3.11
N ALA A 188 12.52 -18.49 4.24
CA ALA A 188 12.73 -19.92 4.25
C ALA A 188 11.40 -20.62 3.94
N LYS A 189 11.35 -21.35 2.82
CA LYS A 189 10.19 -22.14 2.38
C LYS A 189 9.82 -23.19 3.44
N GLY A 190 8.53 -23.54 3.53
CA GLY A 190 8.08 -24.67 4.32
C GLY A 190 7.86 -24.36 5.80
N ARG A 191 7.92 -23.08 6.18
CA ARG A 191 7.57 -22.66 7.53
C ARG A 191 6.07 -22.71 7.73
N ARG A 192 5.66 -23.35 8.81
CA ARG A 192 4.24 -23.47 9.20
C ARG A 192 3.72 -22.16 9.77
N VAL A 193 2.54 -21.77 9.33
CA VAL A 193 1.76 -20.67 9.88
C VAL A 193 0.58 -21.27 10.64
N THR A 194 0.43 -20.86 11.90
CA THR A 194 -0.74 -21.20 12.72
C THR A 194 -1.74 -20.06 12.67
N VAL A 195 -3.03 -20.39 12.66
CA VAL A 195 -4.12 -19.43 12.60
C VAL A 195 -4.91 -19.45 13.91
N HIS A 196 -5.21 -18.27 14.43
CA HIS A 196 -6.11 -18.08 15.56
C HIS A 196 -7.26 -17.17 15.13
N ILE A 197 -8.49 -17.55 15.48
CA ILE A 197 -9.70 -16.78 15.22
C ILE A 197 -10.30 -16.38 16.55
N ASN A 198 -10.52 -15.09 16.78
CA ASN A 198 -11.00 -14.54 18.05
C ASN A 198 -10.14 -15.01 19.26
N SER A 199 -8.82 -15.07 19.08
CA SER A 199 -7.83 -15.58 20.05
C SER A 199 -7.87 -17.10 20.30
N MET A 200 -8.74 -17.84 19.62
CA MET A 200 -8.81 -19.29 19.72
C MET A 200 -7.99 -19.94 18.60
N PRO A 201 -7.09 -20.89 18.90
CA PRO A 201 -6.37 -21.64 17.86
C PRO A 201 -7.38 -22.46 17.05
N CYS A 202 -7.18 -22.55 15.73
CA CYS A 202 -7.96 -23.44 14.88
C CYS A 202 -7.08 -24.48 14.20
N ALA A 203 -7.71 -25.53 13.65
CA ALA A 203 -7.01 -26.63 12.98
C ALA A 203 -6.35 -26.23 11.66
N ILE A 204 -6.74 -25.08 11.10
CA ILE A 204 -6.21 -24.55 9.85
C ILE A 204 -4.74 -24.16 10.05
N ALA A 205 -3.87 -24.77 9.26
CA ALA A 205 -2.47 -24.41 9.17
C ALA A 205 -2.09 -24.13 7.71
N LEU A 206 -1.29 -23.09 7.52
CA LEU A 206 -0.78 -22.74 6.20
C LEU A 206 0.72 -23.03 6.14
N GLU A 207 1.25 -23.15 4.92
CA GLU A 207 2.67 -23.29 4.66
C GLU A 207 3.15 -22.09 3.85
N LEU A 208 4.23 -21.44 4.30
CA LEU A 208 4.80 -20.32 3.57
C LEU A 208 5.49 -20.79 2.30
N GLY A 209 5.11 -20.15 1.19
CA GLY A 209 5.80 -20.22 -0.07
C GLY A 209 7.18 -19.54 -0.02
N GLN A 210 7.93 -19.63 -1.12
CA GLN A 210 9.26 -19.01 -1.25
C GLN A 210 9.21 -17.49 -1.09
N GLU A 211 8.09 -16.88 -1.50
CA GLU A 211 7.88 -15.44 -1.42
C GLU A 211 7.38 -14.98 -0.05
N GLY A 212 7.24 -15.89 0.92
CA GLY A 212 6.76 -15.61 2.27
C GLY A 212 5.26 -15.33 2.34
N ASP A 213 4.50 -15.63 1.29
CA ASP A 213 3.05 -15.62 1.27
C ASP A 213 2.50 -17.02 1.58
N ALA A 214 1.28 -17.06 2.10
CA ALA A 214 0.51 -18.26 2.27
C ALA A 214 -0.98 -17.94 2.07
N SER A 215 -1.67 -18.83 1.35
CA SER A 215 -3.11 -18.71 1.10
C SER A 215 -3.79 -20.05 1.39
N TYR A 216 -4.95 -20.01 2.01
CA TYR A 216 -5.80 -21.19 2.21
C TYR A 216 -7.26 -20.80 2.19
N ARG A 217 -8.10 -21.54 1.46
CA ARG A 217 -9.56 -21.34 1.47
C ARG A 217 -10.19 -22.34 2.44
N PRO A 218 -10.75 -21.87 3.57
CA PRO A 218 -11.47 -22.73 4.48
C PRO A 218 -12.67 -23.40 3.82
N THR A 219 -12.91 -24.66 4.16
CA THR A 219 -14.15 -25.37 3.82
C THR A 219 -15.30 -24.90 4.71
N ALA A 220 -16.55 -25.16 4.28
CA ALA A 220 -17.72 -24.84 5.09
C ALA A 220 -17.70 -25.53 6.48
N ALA A 221 -17.19 -26.77 6.55
CA ALA A 221 -17.06 -27.52 7.80
C ALA A 221 -16.02 -26.87 8.75
N GLU A 222 -14.88 -26.43 8.22
CA GLU A 222 -13.89 -25.71 9.02
C GLU A 222 -14.44 -24.39 9.53
N LEU A 223 -15.12 -23.61 8.67
CA LEU A 223 -15.74 -22.34 9.04
C LEU A 223 -16.78 -22.49 10.15
N ALA A 224 -17.61 -23.55 10.10
CA ALA A 224 -18.58 -23.87 11.13
C ALA A 224 -17.92 -24.13 12.50
N ALA A 225 -16.71 -24.70 12.51
CA ALA A 225 -15.95 -24.98 13.73
C ALA A 225 -15.25 -23.73 14.34
N LEU A 226 -15.20 -22.60 13.62
CA LEU A 226 -14.49 -21.39 14.08
C LEU A 226 -15.29 -20.52 15.07
N GLY A 227 -16.58 -20.80 15.28
CA GLY A 227 -17.42 -20.00 16.18
C GLY A 227 -17.52 -18.53 15.76
N LEU A 228 -17.66 -18.27 14.45
CA LEU A 228 -17.72 -16.92 13.90
C LEU A 228 -18.97 -16.18 14.38
N ARG A 229 -18.82 -14.90 14.69
CA ARG A 229 -19.93 -13.99 15.04
C ARG A 229 -20.25 -13.09 13.85
N LEU A 230 -21.52 -12.72 13.67
CA LEU A 230 -21.89 -11.71 12.68
C LEU A 230 -21.10 -10.41 12.90
N GLY A 231 -20.67 -9.78 11.80
CA GLY A 231 -19.78 -8.63 11.83
C GLY A 231 -18.30 -9.02 11.94
N ILE A 232 -17.54 -8.27 12.73
CA ILE A 232 -16.07 -8.34 12.74
C ILE A 232 -15.56 -9.43 13.70
N ASN A 233 -14.74 -10.32 13.17
CA ASN A 233 -13.92 -11.30 13.89
C ASN A 233 -12.45 -10.98 13.67
N HIS A 234 -11.58 -11.44 14.55
CA HIS A 234 -10.14 -11.19 14.47
C HIS A 234 -9.39 -12.44 14.03
N VAL A 235 -8.52 -12.29 13.04
CA VAL A 235 -7.62 -13.35 12.56
C VAL A 235 -6.20 -13.00 12.96
N GLU A 236 -5.51 -13.91 13.61
CA GLU A 236 -4.09 -13.79 13.93
C GLU A 236 -3.33 -14.96 13.31
N TYR A 237 -2.41 -14.64 12.41
CA TYR A 237 -1.46 -15.56 11.82
C TYR A 237 -0.16 -15.51 12.62
N ARG A 238 0.41 -16.65 12.97
CA ARG A 238 1.70 -16.73 13.65
C ARG A 238 2.68 -17.61 12.88
N CYS A 239 3.86 -17.07 12.62
CA CYS A 239 5.01 -17.79 12.09
C CYS A 239 6.25 -17.45 12.93
N ASP A 240 6.92 -18.46 13.49
CA ASP A 240 8.09 -18.30 14.38
C ASP A 240 7.89 -17.27 15.50
N GLY A 241 6.71 -17.30 16.13
CA GLY A 241 6.36 -16.38 17.21
C GLY A 241 6.06 -14.94 16.77
N ARG A 242 6.10 -14.62 15.47
CA ARG A 242 5.74 -13.30 14.95
C ARG A 242 4.27 -13.28 14.55
N PRO A 243 3.44 -12.38 15.10
CA PRO A 243 2.04 -12.25 14.73
C PRO A 243 1.86 -11.31 13.52
N VAL A 244 0.90 -11.64 12.67
CA VAL A 244 0.30 -10.75 11.66
C VAL A 244 -1.21 -10.85 11.83
N VAL A 245 -1.89 -9.71 11.90
CA VAL A 245 -3.33 -9.65 12.19
C VAL A 245 -4.12 -9.20 10.96
N ALA A 246 -5.34 -9.73 10.83
CA ALA A 246 -6.36 -9.32 9.87
C ALA A 246 -7.74 -9.35 10.53
N ARG A 247 -8.75 -8.86 9.82
CA ARG A 247 -10.15 -8.94 10.21
C ARG A 247 -10.87 -9.95 9.32
N LEU A 248 -11.86 -10.64 9.88
CA LEU A 248 -12.80 -11.48 9.15
C LEU A 248 -14.20 -10.90 9.34
N TYR A 249 -14.83 -10.48 8.25
CA TYR A 249 -16.18 -9.91 8.24
C TYR A 249 -17.17 -10.99 7.87
N LEU A 250 -17.99 -11.43 8.82
CA LEU A 250 -19.11 -12.33 8.55
C LEU A 250 -20.38 -11.51 8.29
N LEU A 251 -20.87 -11.58 7.06
CA LEU A 251 -22.08 -10.91 6.59
C LEU A 251 -23.19 -11.94 6.35
N GLU A 252 -24.44 -11.49 6.35
CA GLU A 252 -25.57 -12.27 5.83
C GLU A 252 -25.64 -12.14 4.31
N CYS A 253 -26.14 -13.17 3.63
CA CYS A 253 -26.25 -13.14 2.17
C CYS A 253 -27.18 -12.02 1.63
N HIS A 254 -28.13 -11.52 2.42
CA HIS A 254 -29.02 -10.44 2.01
C HIS A 254 -28.40 -9.04 2.15
N GLU A 255 -27.31 -8.90 2.90
CA GLU A 255 -26.63 -7.62 3.10
C GLU A 255 -25.97 -7.13 1.81
N LYS A 256 -25.94 -5.81 1.62
CA LYS A 256 -25.44 -5.17 0.41
C LYS A 256 -24.10 -4.50 0.63
N VAL A 257 -23.24 -4.58 -0.38
CA VAL A 257 -21.87 -4.08 -0.35
C VAL A 257 -21.68 -3.00 -1.40
N ILE A 258 -21.04 -1.91 -1.01
CA ILE A 258 -20.50 -0.88 -1.89
C ILE A 258 -18.99 -1.10 -1.98
N ILE A 259 -18.49 -1.21 -3.20
CA ILE A 259 -17.05 -1.34 -3.45
C ILE A 259 -16.47 0.06 -3.62
N SER A 260 -15.37 0.35 -2.93
CA SER A 260 -14.57 1.55 -3.18
C SER A 260 -13.15 1.15 -3.52
N ASP A 261 -12.66 1.62 -4.67
CA ASP A 261 -11.23 1.70 -4.88
C ASP A 261 -10.62 2.70 -3.88
N ILE A 262 -9.35 2.54 -3.52
CA ILE A 262 -8.66 3.45 -2.60
C ILE A 262 -7.86 4.49 -3.37
N ASP A 263 -6.97 4.00 -4.24
CA ASP A 263 -5.96 4.83 -4.90
C ASP A 263 -6.63 5.68 -6.00
N GLY A 264 -6.60 7.00 -5.85
CA GLY A 264 -7.23 7.94 -6.78
C GLY A 264 -8.73 8.19 -6.53
N THR A 265 -9.41 7.26 -5.85
CA THR A 265 -10.84 7.35 -5.50
C THR A 265 -11.04 7.92 -4.11
N ILE A 266 -10.44 7.34 -3.07
CA ILE A 266 -10.47 7.90 -1.71
C ILE A 266 -9.34 8.90 -1.55
N THR A 267 -8.13 8.50 -1.99
CA THR A 267 -6.97 9.40 -2.01
C THR A 267 -7.00 10.25 -3.27
N ARG A 268 -6.51 11.50 -3.19
CA ARG A 268 -6.38 12.38 -4.36
C ARG A 268 -5.32 11.94 -5.36
N TYR A 269 -4.50 10.98 -4.97
CA TYR A 269 -3.28 10.63 -5.69
C TYR A 269 -3.14 9.11 -5.77
N ASP A 270 -2.91 8.61 -6.99
CA ASP A 270 -2.78 7.17 -7.30
C ASP A 270 -1.50 6.51 -6.75
N LEU A 271 -0.56 7.29 -6.25
CA LEU A 271 0.79 6.84 -5.87
C LEU A 271 1.23 7.34 -4.48
N LEU A 272 0.83 8.56 -4.10
CA LEU A 272 1.24 9.24 -2.84
C LEU A 272 0.70 8.64 -1.53
N GLY A 273 -0.01 7.53 -1.56
CA GLY A 273 -0.48 6.89 -0.33
C GLY A 273 0.60 6.13 0.44
N HIS A 274 1.87 6.32 0.07
CA HIS A 274 3.06 5.93 0.84
C HIS A 274 3.71 7.09 1.58
N VAL A 275 3.25 8.35 1.40
CA VAL A 275 3.61 9.43 2.33
C VAL A 275 3.08 9.06 3.70
N PRO A 276 3.95 8.82 4.70
CA PRO A 276 3.49 8.45 6.03
C PRO A 276 2.48 9.48 6.54
N VAL A 277 1.41 9.03 7.20
CA VAL A 277 0.35 9.91 7.73
C VAL A 277 0.96 11.04 8.57
N ALA A 278 1.98 10.74 9.38
CA ALA A 278 2.74 11.72 10.15
C ALA A 278 3.37 12.83 9.28
N VAL A 279 3.93 12.47 8.13
CA VAL A 279 4.53 13.40 7.17
C VAL A 279 3.45 14.26 6.51
N ALA A 280 2.37 13.65 6.04
CA ALA A 280 1.29 14.39 5.39
C ALA A 280 0.64 15.40 6.34
N ARG A 281 0.41 15.00 7.59
CA ARG A 281 -0.09 15.88 8.65
C ARG A 281 0.87 17.04 8.90
N LEU A 282 2.17 16.77 8.99
CA LEU A 282 3.20 17.80 9.16
C LEU A 282 3.28 18.77 7.98
N ALA A 283 3.14 18.24 6.76
CA ALA A 283 3.17 19.02 5.52
C ALA A 283 1.84 19.74 5.22
N ARG A 284 0.80 19.54 6.03
CA ARG A 284 -0.59 20.00 5.75
C ARG A 284 -1.08 19.57 4.36
N ILE A 285 -0.65 18.40 3.90
CA ILE A 285 -1.08 17.83 2.63
C ILE A 285 -2.43 17.13 2.87
N ASN A 286 -3.49 17.62 2.22
CA ASN A 286 -4.76 16.91 2.23
C ASN A 286 -4.67 15.71 1.28
N GLN A 287 -4.61 14.51 1.86
CA GLN A 287 -4.48 13.25 1.12
C GLN A 287 -5.80 12.77 0.51
N PHE A 288 -6.94 13.25 1.01
CA PHE A 288 -8.26 12.74 0.71
C PHE A 288 -9.07 13.73 -0.14
N HIS A 289 -9.99 13.22 -0.94
CA HIS A 289 -10.95 14.06 -1.67
C HIS A 289 -11.92 14.72 -0.69
N ARG A 290 -12.29 15.98 -0.97
CA ARG A 290 -13.25 16.74 -0.16
C ARG A 290 -14.63 16.07 -0.18
N GLY A 291 -15.23 15.91 0.99
CA GLY A 291 -16.53 15.29 1.22
C GLY A 291 -16.52 13.76 1.25
N VAL A 292 -15.37 13.11 1.05
CA VAL A 292 -15.30 11.64 0.88
C VAL A 292 -15.73 10.90 2.16
N CYS A 293 -15.38 11.43 3.33
CA CYS A 293 -15.76 10.82 4.61
C CYS A 293 -17.27 10.88 4.80
N ALA A 294 -17.87 12.06 4.64
CA ALA A 294 -19.31 12.26 4.77
C ALA A 294 -20.11 11.43 3.76
N PHE A 295 -19.62 11.31 2.51
CA PHE A 295 -20.23 10.50 1.47
C PHE A 295 -20.31 9.02 1.87
N PHE A 296 -19.18 8.43 2.26
CA PHE A 296 -19.17 7.00 2.63
C PHE A 296 -19.88 6.74 3.96
N GLU A 297 -19.82 7.67 4.91
CA GLU A 297 -20.60 7.57 6.14
C GLU A 297 -22.10 7.61 5.88
N ARG A 298 -22.57 8.44 4.93
CA ARG A 298 -23.96 8.45 4.48
C ARG A 298 -24.35 7.10 3.84
N CYS A 299 -23.53 6.56 2.96
CA CYS A 299 -23.75 5.23 2.39
C CYS A 299 -23.86 4.15 3.47
N ALA A 300 -22.97 4.16 4.48
CA ALA A 300 -23.05 3.21 5.58
C ALA A 300 -24.32 3.40 6.42
N SER A 301 -24.74 4.65 6.68
CA SER A 301 -25.98 4.95 7.39
C SER A 301 -27.24 4.49 6.66
N ASN A 302 -27.15 4.34 5.33
CA ASN A 302 -28.20 3.79 4.48
C ASN A 302 -28.25 2.24 4.51
N GLY A 303 -27.39 1.58 5.30
CA GLY A 303 -27.40 0.13 5.50
C GLY A 303 -26.42 -0.65 4.62
N TYR A 304 -25.57 0.03 3.84
CA TYR A 304 -24.58 -0.62 2.99
C TYR A 304 -23.27 -0.90 3.74
N HIS A 305 -22.67 -2.06 3.50
CA HIS A 305 -21.31 -2.37 3.94
C HIS A 305 -20.29 -1.85 2.94
N LEU A 306 -19.17 -1.32 3.41
CA LEU A 306 -18.10 -0.85 2.54
C LEU A 306 -17.04 -1.94 2.36
N LEU A 307 -16.60 -2.17 1.12
CA LEU A 307 -15.46 -3.01 0.79
C LEU A 307 -14.40 -2.16 0.11
N TYR A 308 -13.22 -2.08 0.74
CA TYR A 308 -12.11 -1.29 0.24
C TYR A 308 -11.20 -2.16 -0.61
N LEU A 309 -10.93 -1.73 -1.85
CA LEU A 309 -10.14 -2.47 -2.82
C LEU A 309 -8.91 -1.64 -3.25
N THR A 310 -7.74 -2.26 -3.28
CA THR A 310 -6.51 -1.64 -3.79
C THR A 310 -5.61 -2.68 -4.46
N ALA A 311 -4.84 -2.25 -5.46
CA ALA A 311 -3.81 -3.09 -6.07
C ALA A 311 -2.51 -3.15 -5.24
N ARG A 312 -2.44 -2.44 -4.10
CA ARG A 312 -1.29 -2.50 -3.18
C ARG A 312 -1.06 -3.93 -2.71
N PRO A 313 0.20 -4.36 -2.49
CA PRO A 313 0.51 -5.68 -1.95
C PRO A 313 0.00 -5.88 -0.52
N ALA A 314 -0.34 -7.12 -0.15
CA ALA A 314 -0.79 -7.50 1.20
C ALA A 314 0.19 -7.09 2.32
N GLY A 315 1.50 -7.05 2.02
CA GLY A 315 2.52 -6.56 2.96
C GLY A 315 2.38 -5.08 3.36
N MET A 316 1.51 -4.32 2.70
CA MET A 316 1.18 -2.92 3.02
C MET A 316 -0.13 -2.74 3.78
N ALA A 317 -0.82 -3.83 4.13
CA ALA A 317 -2.15 -3.78 4.77
C ALA A 317 -2.20 -2.83 5.97
N ALA A 318 -1.26 -2.95 6.92
CA ALA A 318 -1.24 -2.11 8.12
C ALA A 318 -1.12 -0.60 7.79
N ARG A 319 -0.28 -0.23 6.83
CA ARG A 319 -0.10 1.17 6.41
C ARG A 319 -1.34 1.70 5.70
N THR A 320 -1.96 0.88 4.85
CA THR A 320 -3.19 1.25 4.14
C THR A 320 -4.36 1.41 5.13
N LEU A 321 -4.46 0.56 6.15
CA LEU A 321 -5.46 0.71 7.21
C LEU A 321 -5.23 1.97 8.04
N GLU A 322 -3.98 2.27 8.40
CA GLU A 322 -3.63 3.52 9.11
C GLU A 322 -4.00 4.75 8.27
N LEU A 323 -3.73 4.73 6.97
CA LEU A 323 -4.15 5.77 6.03
C LEU A 323 -5.67 5.95 6.07
N LEU A 324 -6.46 4.89 5.87
CA LEU A 324 -7.93 4.99 5.89
C LEU A 324 -8.45 5.48 7.25
N ALA A 325 -7.87 5.01 8.37
CA ALA A 325 -8.25 5.44 9.70
C ALA A 325 -7.91 6.91 10.01
N SER A 326 -6.91 7.46 9.31
CA SER A 326 -6.53 8.87 9.40
C SER A 326 -7.46 9.80 8.63
N ALA A 327 -8.32 9.28 7.75
CA ALA A 327 -9.28 10.09 7.02
C ALA A 327 -10.33 10.67 7.97
N HIS A 328 -10.32 11.99 8.11
CA HIS A 328 -11.32 12.72 8.88
C HIS A 328 -11.55 14.11 8.27
N GLU A 329 -12.81 14.53 8.20
CA GLU A 329 -13.22 15.84 7.67
C GLU A 329 -14.53 16.26 8.35
N ASP A 330 -14.59 17.45 8.94
CA ASP A 330 -15.80 18.01 9.56
C ASP A 330 -16.52 17.07 10.55
N GLY A 331 -15.76 16.25 11.29
CA GLY A 331 -16.29 15.27 12.24
C GLY A 331 -16.65 13.91 11.64
N HIS A 332 -16.70 13.81 10.31
CA HIS A 332 -16.94 12.58 9.56
C HIS A 332 -15.69 11.73 9.43
N ARG A 333 -15.88 10.41 9.32
CA ARG A 333 -14.82 9.41 9.15
C ARG A 333 -15.22 8.36 8.12
N LEU A 334 -14.23 7.68 7.55
CA LEU A 334 -14.51 6.52 6.71
C LEU A 334 -15.11 5.38 7.55
N PRO A 335 -16.20 4.73 7.09
CA PRO A 335 -16.74 3.54 7.73
C PRO A 335 -15.73 2.40 7.83
N ARG A 336 -16.00 1.44 8.72
CA ARG A 336 -15.21 0.20 8.75
C ARG A 336 -15.63 -0.71 7.60
N GLY A 337 -14.68 -1.43 7.03
CA GLY A 337 -14.92 -2.39 5.97
C GLY A 337 -13.69 -3.27 5.70
N PRO A 338 -13.86 -4.47 5.10
CA PRO A 338 -12.77 -5.32 4.68
C PRO A 338 -11.84 -4.60 3.69
N LEU A 339 -10.54 -4.75 3.90
CA LEU A 339 -9.49 -4.29 2.99
C LEU A 339 -8.98 -5.44 2.12
N ILE A 340 -9.24 -5.35 0.83
CA ILE A 340 -8.83 -6.31 -0.20
C ILE A 340 -7.61 -5.75 -0.94
N LEU A 341 -6.51 -6.50 -0.86
CA LEU A 341 -5.20 -6.14 -1.42
C LEU A 341 -4.74 -7.19 -2.42
N SER A 342 -3.75 -6.84 -3.23
CA SER A 342 -3.07 -7.81 -4.09
C SER A 342 -2.31 -8.83 -3.22
N PRO A 343 -2.50 -10.16 -3.44
CA PRO A 343 -1.82 -11.21 -2.66
C PRO A 343 -0.32 -11.27 -2.92
N SER A 344 0.13 -10.88 -4.11
CA SER A 344 1.50 -11.06 -4.57
C SER A 344 2.42 -9.88 -4.25
N ARG A 345 3.75 -10.11 -4.30
CA ARG A 345 4.77 -9.04 -4.23
C ARG A 345 4.76 -8.07 -5.42
N THR A 346 4.13 -8.40 -6.54
CA THR A 346 4.67 -8.02 -7.84
C THR A 346 4.53 -6.54 -8.20
N PHE A 347 5.52 -5.76 -7.77
CA PHE A 347 6.18 -4.79 -8.64
C PHE A 347 7.02 -5.50 -9.74
N GLU A 348 7.33 -6.81 -9.62
CA GLU A 348 8.19 -7.56 -10.54
C GLU A 348 7.67 -8.99 -10.80
N ALA A 349 7.53 -9.37 -12.08
CA ALA A 349 7.39 -10.72 -12.65
C ALA A 349 6.13 -11.02 -13.50
N LEU A 350 5.62 -10.05 -14.28
CA LEU A 350 4.96 -10.37 -15.56
C LEU A 350 5.01 -9.16 -16.51
N ASP A 351 4.97 -9.47 -17.79
CA ASP A 351 5.27 -8.60 -18.91
C ASP A 351 4.59 -7.22 -18.85
N ARG A 352 5.25 -6.20 -19.38
CA ARG A 352 4.85 -4.79 -19.25
C ARG A 352 3.51 -4.43 -19.90
N GLU A 353 3.05 -5.26 -20.82
CA GLU A 353 1.73 -5.14 -21.42
C GLU A 353 0.63 -5.72 -20.52
N LEU A 354 0.98 -6.75 -19.73
CA LEU A 354 0.15 -7.27 -18.66
C LEU A 354 0.13 -6.31 -17.48
N VAL A 355 1.21 -5.63 -17.07
CA VAL A 355 1.19 -4.74 -15.87
C VAL A 355 0.21 -3.56 -15.99
N ARG A 356 -0.09 -3.09 -17.21
CA ARG A 356 -1.20 -2.13 -17.43
C ARG A 356 -2.58 -2.79 -17.41
N LYS A 357 -2.68 -4.07 -17.76
CA LYS A 357 -3.90 -4.89 -17.66
C LYS A 357 -4.08 -5.52 -16.25
N ILE A 358 -3.01 -5.68 -15.45
CA ILE A 358 -2.89 -6.47 -14.22
C ILE A 358 -3.64 -5.88 -13.02
N PRO A 359 -3.62 -4.56 -12.72
CA PRO A 359 -4.41 -4.01 -11.63
C PRO A 359 -5.89 -4.28 -11.83
N HIS A 360 -6.38 -4.11 -13.06
CA HIS A 360 -7.76 -4.40 -13.41
C HIS A 360 -8.04 -5.92 -13.37
N LEU A 361 -7.14 -6.76 -13.87
CA LEU A 361 -7.29 -8.22 -13.78
C LEU A 361 -7.32 -8.73 -12.34
N PHE A 362 -6.48 -8.19 -11.46
CA PHE A 362 -6.54 -8.47 -10.02
C PHE A 362 -7.88 -8.02 -9.43
N LYS A 363 -8.30 -6.78 -9.68
CA LYS A 363 -9.57 -6.25 -9.16
C LYS A 363 -10.76 -7.08 -9.65
N ILE A 364 -10.78 -7.45 -10.93
CA ILE A 364 -11.80 -8.33 -11.51
C ILE A 364 -11.78 -9.70 -10.82
N SER A 365 -10.60 -10.31 -10.66
CA SER A 365 -10.47 -11.62 -10.01
C SER A 365 -10.89 -11.58 -8.54
N ALA A 366 -10.47 -10.57 -7.79
CA ALA A 366 -10.81 -10.40 -6.38
C ALA A 366 -12.32 -10.15 -6.20
N LEU A 367 -12.92 -9.29 -7.01
CA LEU A 367 -14.36 -9.02 -6.97
C LEU A 367 -15.17 -10.24 -7.43
N SER A 368 -14.69 -10.99 -8.43
CA SER A 368 -15.32 -12.23 -8.85
C SER A 368 -15.27 -13.30 -7.75
N ASP A 369 -14.14 -13.42 -7.04
CA ASP A 369 -14.01 -14.32 -5.90
C ASP A 369 -14.98 -13.94 -4.78
N ILE A 370 -15.04 -12.65 -4.41
CA ILE A 370 -15.97 -12.17 -3.39
C ILE A 370 -17.43 -12.37 -3.82
N ARG A 371 -17.77 -12.10 -5.09
CA ARG A 371 -19.14 -12.33 -5.62
C ARG A 371 -19.57 -13.79 -5.50
N SER A 372 -18.63 -14.73 -5.65
CA SER A 372 -18.88 -16.17 -5.58
C SER A 372 -19.26 -16.66 -4.18
N LEU A 373 -19.05 -15.84 -3.15
CA LEU A 373 -19.46 -16.15 -1.78
C LEU A 373 -20.98 -16.06 -1.58
N TRP A 374 -21.67 -15.29 -2.44
CA TRP A 374 -23.13 -15.15 -2.42
C TRP A 374 -23.81 -16.17 -3.34
N PRO A 375 -25.10 -16.48 -3.08
CA PRO A 375 -25.91 -17.23 -4.04
C PRO A 375 -25.89 -16.60 -5.43
N GLU A 376 -25.95 -17.42 -6.48
CA GLU A 376 -25.96 -16.93 -7.87
C GLU A 376 -27.15 -16.00 -8.12
N THR A 377 -28.29 -16.28 -7.49
CA THR A 377 -29.53 -15.50 -7.56
C THR A 377 -29.46 -14.13 -6.89
N GLN A 378 -28.43 -13.85 -6.08
CA GLN A 378 -28.29 -12.60 -5.34
C GLN A 378 -27.02 -11.86 -5.74
N ASN A 379 -27.16 -10.63 -6.24
CA ASN A 379 -26.01 -9.74 -6.41
C ASN A 379 -25.76 -8.96 -5.09
N PRO A 380 -24.59 -9.13 -4.44
CA PRO A 380 -24.22 -8.38 -3.25
C PRO A 380 -23.81 -6.94 -3.55
N PHE A 381 -23.30 -6.68 -4.75
CA PHE A 381 -22.73 -5.38 -5.09
C PHE A 381 -23.83 -4.42 -5.55
N SER A 382 -24.12 -3.41 -4.75
CA SER A 382 -25.09 -2.36 -5.07
C SER A 382 -24.48 -1.23 -5.91
N GLY A 383 -23.16 -1.14 -5.95
CA GLY A 383 -22.45 -0.22 -6.82
C GLY A 383 -20.95 -0.22 -6.55
N THR A 384 -20.21 0.40 -7.45
CA THR A 384 -18.77 0.66 -7.28
C THR A 384 -18.55 2.16 -7.33
N VAL A 385 -17.88 2.70 -6.33
CA VAL A 385 -17.38 4.07 -6.34
C VAL A 385 -15.97 4.00 -6.89
N VAL A 386 -15.79 4.60 -8.07
CA VAL A 386 -14.50 4.72 -8.76
C VAL A 386 -14.04 6.16 -8.78
N LYS A 387 -12.84 6.37 -9.30
CA LYS A 387 -12.15 7.65 -9.35
C LYS A 387 -13.05 8.74 -9.94
N LEU A 388 -13.10 9.89 -9.25
CA LEU A 388 -13.67 11.12 -9.80
C LEU A 388 -12.68 11.63 -10.86
N ASP A 389 -12.99 11.43 -12.13
CA ASP A 389 -12.17 11.90 -13.23
C ASP A 389 -12.34 13.43 -13.38
N SER A 390 -11.30 14.18 -13.04
CA SER A 390 -11.27 15.64 -13.24
C SER A 390 -10.98 16.05 -14.70
N GLU A 391 -10.73 15.10 -15.60
CA GLU A 391 -10.26 15.35 -16.97
C GLU A 391 -11.28 15.01 -18.07
N SER A 392 -12.44 14.42 -17.74
CA SER A 392 -13.53 14.28 -18.70
C SER A 392 -14.42 15.53 -18.66
N SER A 393 -14.39 16.30 -19.74
CA SER A 393 -15.11 17.58 -19.92
C SER A 393 -16.65 17.48 -19.88
N GLN A 394 -17.21 16.35 -19.41
CA GLN A 394 -18.63 16.00 -19.44
C GLN A 394 -19.21 15.58 -18.08
N GLU A 395 -18.40 15.40 -17.04
CA GLU A 395 -18.87 15.02 -15.70
C GLU A 395 -19.08 16.27 -14.81
N PRO A 396 -20.25 16.48 -14.19
CA PRO A 396 -20.61 17.74 -13.52
C PRO A 396 -20.12 17.88 -12.07
N PHE A 397 -19.34 16.93 -11.54
CA PHE A 397 -18.96 16.90 -10.12
C PHE A 397 -17.45 16.94 -9.92
N ALA A 398 -16.96 17.95 -9.19
CA ALA A 398 -15.54 18.14 -8.92
C ALA A 398 -15.07 17.45 -7.63
N SER A 399 -16.01 17.03 -6.76
CA SER A 399 -15.71 16.40 -5.46
C SER A 399 -16.86 15.56 -4.91
N TYR A 400 -16.59 14.73 -3.90
CA TYR A 400 -17.63 14.00 -3.15
C TYR A 400 -18.59 14.92 -2.42
N ALA A 401 -18.14 16.11 -2.01
CA ALA A 401 -19.01 17.12 -1.40
C ALA A 401 -20.13 17.57 -2.35
N ASP A 402 -19.88 17.61 -3.65
CA ASP A 402 -20.88 17.96 -4.67
C ASP A 402 -21.88 16.81 -4.91
N LEU A 403 -21.43 15.56 -4.71
CA LEU A 403 -22.25 14.35 -4.80
C LEU A 403 -23.06 14.07 -3.53
N LEU A 404 -22.62 14.57 -2.36
CA LEU A 404 -23.22 14.27 -1.06
C LEU A 404 -24.75 14.50 -1.03
N PRO A 405 -25.30 15.61 -1.56
CA PRO A 405 -26.75 15.83 -1.60
C PRO A 405 -27.53 14.81 -2.45
N ARG A 406 -26.83 14.03 -3.29
CA ARG A 406 -27.40 13.05 -4.22
C ARG A 406 -27.08 11.61 -3.85
N VAL A 407 -26.40 11.35 -2.74
CA VAL A 407 -26.02 9.99 -2.31
C VAL A 407 -27.21 9.05 -2.32
N ASP A 408 -28.35 9.47 -1.78
CA ASP A 408 -29.54 8.64 -1.65
C ASP A 408 -30.20 8.30 -3.01
N LEU A 409 -29.87 9.01 -4.09
CA LEU A 409 -30.30 8.65 -5.45
C LEU A 409 -29.51 7.44 -5.98
N PHE A 410 -28.24 7.33 -5.62
CA PHE A 410 -27.37 6.23 -6.04
C PHE A 410 -27.42 5.04 -5.07
N PHE A 411 -27.53 5.34 -3.78
CA PHE A 411 -27.49 4.39 -2.68
C PHE A 411 -28.65 4.69 -1.71
N PRO A 412 -29.91 4.41 -2.10
CA PRO A 412 -31.07 4.70 -1.26
C PRO A 412 -31.03 3.90 0.06
N PRO A 413 -31.63 4.40 1.15
CA PRO A 413 -31.75 3.65 2.39
C PRO A 413 -32.33 2.25 2.17
N ILE A 414 -31.60 1.21 2.58
CA ILE A 414 -32.08 -0.16 2.57
C ILE A 414 -33.14 -0.26 3.66
N GLN A 415 -34.38 -0.52 3.28
CA GLN A 415 -35.41 -0.82 4.25
C GLN A 415 -34.98 -2.06 5.03
N PRO A 416 -35.01 -2.03 6.39
CA PRO A 416 -34.75 -3.24 7.15
C PRO A 416 -35.68 -4.31 6.60
N ALA A 417 -35.12 -5.47 6.24
CA ALA A 417 -35.93 -6.61 5.87
C ALA A 417 -37.00 -6.74 6.96
N GLN A 418 -38.28 -6.62 6.58
CA GLN A 418 -39.36 -6.92 7.51
C GLN A 418 -39.02 -8.31 8.04
N ALA A 419 -38.60 -8.38 9.30
CA ALA A 419 -38.20 -9.62 9.93
C ALA A 419 -39.38 -10.56 9.73
N SER A 420 -39.23 -11.51 8.80
CA SER A 420 -40.23 -12.51 8.50
C SER A 420 -40.47 -13.23 9.82
N LYS A 421 -41.67 -13.01 10.36
CA LYS A 421 -42.18 -13.66 11.57
C LYS A 421 -42.11 -15.18 11.45
#